data_AF-A0A2W6RNS3-F1
#
_entry.id   AF-A0A2W6RNS3-F1
#
_cell.length_a   1.000
_cell.length_b   1.000
_cell.length_c   1.000
_cell.angle_alpha   90.00
_cell.angle_beta   90.00
_cell.angle_gamma   90.00
#
_symmetry.space_group_name_H-M   'P 1'
#
loop_
_entity.id
_entity.type
_entity.pdbx_description
1 polymer ?
#
loop_
_entity_poly.entity_id
_entity_poly.type
_entity_poly.pdbx_seq_one_letter_code
_entity_poly.pdbx_strand_id
1 'polypeptide(L)'
;MYAMSATAPPSGAPSLKWTAGAGAGAFSLFLLGAVVVEPALHRAITPGDAPIRAQGQVQGQGQVVTGEPVVAGRYASAGSETQAPLAIHAEGGVLTVEGAGALTTAPHRLVRAGDKASDARTFARVMGTPAAAQIEIRRVTDDRDSRLCGGQAVGWLGLAVRRDGFVLMPVRQGPPPGALTNDERLCAARDFSR
;
A
#
# COMPACT_ATOMS: atom_id res chain seq x y z
N MET A 1 -36.21 41.39 35.67
CA MET A 1 -36.90 41.10 36.95
C MET A 1 -38.10 40.22 36.64
N TYR A 2 -38.18 39.05 37.31
CA TYR A 2 -39.35 38.24 37.75
C TYR A 2 -40.65 38.20 36.89
N ALA A 3 -41.36 37.09 36.66
CA ALA A 3 -41.40 35.77 37.30
C ALA A 3 -42.07 34.72 36.39
N MET A 4 -41.77 33.44 36.65
CA MET A 4 -42.51 32.25 36.22
C MET A 4 -43.92 32.19 36.87
N SER A 5 -44.87 31.51 36.22
CA SER A 5 -45.75 30.55 36.90
C SER A 5 -46.30 29.49 35.92
N ALA A 6 -46.13 28.24 36.34
CA ALA A 6 -46.48 26.99 35.68
C ALA A 6 -47.98 26.65 35.80
N THR A 7 -48.47 25.69 35.01
CA THR A 7 -49.32 24.56 35.46
C THR A 7 -49.36 23.47 34.37
N ALA A 8 -49.28 22.22 34.82
CA ALA A 8 -49.12 20.95 34.09
C ALA A 8 -50.49 20.29 33.72
N PRO A 9 -50.53 19.06 33.15
CA PRO A 9 -51.60 18.51 32.30
C PRO A 9 -52.70 17.74 33.06
N PRO A 10 -53.72 17.22 32.35
CA PRO A 10 -54.37 15.95 32.70
C PRO A 10 -54.03 14.87 31.63
N SER A 11 -53.38 13.75 31.93
CA SER A 11 -53.81 12.58 32.70
C SER A 11 -55.17 12.00 32.25
N GLY A 12 -55.12 10.94 31.44
CA GLY A 12 -56.27 10.15 31.02
C GLY A 12 -55.86 8.78 30.47
N ALA A 13 -55.52 7.87 31.36
CA ALA A 13 -55.57 6.41 31.16
C ALA A 13 -56.49 5.83 32.26
N PRO A 14 -56.82 4.53 32.36
CA PRO A 14 -56.72 3.39 31.44
C PRO A 14 -58.01 2.50 31.44
N SER A 15 -58.01 1.39 30.69
CA SER A 15 -58.60 0.05 30.98
C SER A 15 -58.97 -0.65 29.65
N LEU A 16 -59.00 -1.97 29.47
CA LEU A 16 -59.23 -3.08 30.37
C LEU A 16 -58.88 -4.41 29.63
N LYS A 17 -58.17 -5.31 30.32
CA LYS A 17 -58.24 -6.80 30.26
C LYS A 17 -57.95 -7.54 28.96
N TRP A 18 -56.77 -8.19 28.93
CA TRP A 18 -56.60 -9.65 28.82
C TRP A 18 -55.35 -10.02 29.66
N THR A 19 -55.48 -10.29 30.97
CA THR A 19 -55.41 -11.62 31.61
C THR A 19 -54.37 -12.57 30.98
N ALA A 20 -53.19 -12.75 31.57
CA ALA A 20 -52.87 -13.61 32.74
C ALA A 20 -52.58 -15.07 32.35
N GLY A 21 -51.34 -15.52 32.58
CA GLY A 21 -50.98 -16.94 32.60
C GLY A 21 -49.48 -17.22 32.42
N ALA A 22 -48.88 -17.86 33.42
CA ALA A 22 -47.51 -18.41 33.49
C ALA A 22 -46.37 -17.36 33.60
N GLY A 23 -45.80 -17.07 34.77
CA GLY A 23 -45.65 -17.93 35.94
C GLY A 23 -44.47 -18.87 35.73
N ALA A 24 -43.36 -18.54 36.40
CA ALA A 24 -42.14 -19.32 36.60
C ALA A 24 -42.22 -20.82 36.27
N GLY A 25 -41.39 -21.26 35.31
CA GLY A 25 -41.16 -22.66 35.03
C GLY A 25 -39.93 -22.86 34.16
N ALA A 26 -38.83 -23.31 34.79
CA ALA A 26 -37.70 -24.03 34.19
C ALA A 26 -36.83 -23.26 33.16
N PHE A 27 -35.60 -22.81 33.42
CA PHE A 27 -34.50 -23.53 34.09
C PHE A 27 -34.40 -25.01 33.69
N SER A 28 -34.54 -25.37 32.40
CA SER A 28 -34.32 -26.75 31.91
C SER A 28 -33.88 -26.87 30.44
N LEU A 29 -33.12 -25.92 29.90
CA LEU A 29 -32.37 -26.13 28.64
C LEU A 29 -30.84 -26.07 28.85
N PHE A 30 -30.40 -26.54 30.03
CA PHE A 30 -28.98 -26.65 30.39
C PHE A 30 -28.49 -28.10 30.56
N LEU A 31 -29.29 -29.12 30.21
CA LEU A 31 -28.95 -30.52 30.53
C LEU A 31 -29.35 -31.54 29.46
N LEU A 32 -29.05 -31.31 28.17
CA LEU A 32 -29.00 -32.41 27.19
C LEU A 32 -28.18 -32.01 25.94
N GLY A 33 -26.86 -31.98 26.13
CA GLY A 33 -25.88 -31.88 25.04
C GLY A 33 -24.46 -32.28 25.46
N ALA A 34 -24.32 -32.93 26.63
CA ALA A 34 -23.06 -33.45 27.14
C ALA A 34 -22.94 -34.94 26.81
N VAL A 35 -22.54 -35.27 25.58
CA VAL A 35 -21.87 -36.53 25.25
C VAL A 35 -20.97 -36.29 24.03
N VAL A 36 -19.67 -36.63 24.16
CA VAL A 36 -18.63 -36.75 23.10
C VAL A 36 -18.07 -35.38 22.63
N VAL A 37 -16.87 -34.90 23.01
CA VAL A 37 -15.52 -35.51 23.09
C VAL A 37 -14.66 -34.66 24.05
N GLU A 38 -14.07 -35.27 25.07
CA GLU A 38 -13.00 -34.67 25.89
C GLU A 38 -11.62 -34.72 25.15
N PRO A 39 -10.46 -34.40 25.76
CA PRO A 39 -9.59 -33.30 25.37
C PRO A 39 -8.25 -33.81 24.80
N ALA A 40 -7.93 -33.55 23.53
CA ALA A 40 -6.68 -34.07 22.94
C ALA A 40 -5.96 -33.16 21.93
N LEU A 41 -6.14 -31.83 21.99
CA LEU A 41 -5.37 -30.90 21.13
C LEU A 41 -4.19 -30.20 21.83
N HIS A 42 -3.57 -30.86 22.81
CA HIS A 42 -2.32 -30.38 23.43
C HIS A 42 -1.16 -31.38 23.37
N ARG A 43 -1.21 -32.39 22.49
CA ARG A 43 -0.10 -33.34 22.37
C ARG A 43 0.04 -34.02 21.00
N ALA A 44 0.13 -33.23 19.93
CA ALA A 44 0.77 -33.68 18.70
C ALA A 44 1.09 -32.46 17.85
N ILE A 45 2.36 -32.05 17.81
CA ILE A 45 3.09 -31.49 16.65
C ILE A 45 4.46 -31.08 17.20
N THR A 46 5.42 -31.98 17.04
CA THR A 46 6.85 -31.72 16.87
C THR A 46 7.43 -32.97 16.18
N PRO A 47 8.51 -32.84 15.41
CA PRO A 47 8.50 -32.87 13.95
C PRO A 47 9.16 -34.12 13.37
N GLY A 48 8.89 -34.45 12.10
CA GLY A 48 9.67 -35.49 11.40
C GLY A 48 9.09 -35.94 10.05
N ASP A 49 9.87 -35.68 9.01
CA ASP A 49 9.97 -36.37 7.71
C ASP A 49 8.92 -36.14 6.59
N ALA A 50 9.45 -35.53 5.53
CA ALA A 50 8.88 -35.24 4.21
C ALA A 50 8.72 -36.51 3.33
N PRO A 51 8.46 -36.42 2.01
CA PRO A 51 7.67 -35.46 1.21
C PRO A 51 6.50 -36.19 0.49
N ILE A 52 5.51 -35.49 -0.08
CA ILE A 52 4.86 -35.84 -1.38
C ILE A 52 3.91 -34.71 -1.82
N ARG A 53 4.07 -34.34 -3.09
CA ARG A 53 3.31 -33.41 -3.92
C ARG A 53 1.79 -33.45 -3.71
N ALA A 54 1.21 -32.24 -3.63
CA ALA A 54 -0.05 -31.93 -4.30
C ALA A 54 0.09 -30.57 -5.00
N GLN A 55 0.34 -30.60 -6.31
CA GLN A 55 0.08 -29.47 -7.20
C GLN A 55 -1.45 -29.35 -7.36
N GLY A 56 -1.98 -28.13 -7.25
CA GLY A 56 -3.41 -27.88 -7.46
C GLY A 56 -3.85 -26.46 -7.13
N GLN A 57 -3.24 -25.48 -7.80
CA GLN A 57 -3.80 -24.18 -8.22
C GLN A 57 -5.04 -23.63 -7.48
N VAL A 58 -4.87 -22.49 -6.78
CA VAL A 58 -5.52 -21.22 -7.16
C VAL A 58 -4.53 -20.09 -6.89
N GLN A 59 -3.89 -19.61 -7.96
CA GLN A 59 -3.20 -18.32 -8.01
C GLN A 59 -4.23 -17.20 -7.84
N GLY A 60 -4.38 -16.68 -6.62
CA GLY A 60 -5.06 -15.42 -6.35
C GLY A 60 -4.16 -14.25 -6.76
N GLN A 61 -4.39 -13.73 -7.96
CA GLN A 61 -3.90 -12.43 -8.39
C GLN A 61 -4.31 -11.35 -7.37
N GLY A 62 -3.37 -10.50 -6.95
CA GLY A 62 -3.71 -9.24 -6.28
C GLY A 62 -3.58 -9.19 -4.76
N GLN A 63 -2.63 -9.90 -4.16
CA GLN A 63 -2.25 -9.54 -2.79
C GLN A 63 -1.32 -8.31 -2.81
N VAL A 64 -1.92 -7.15 -2.57
CA VAL A 64 -1.20 -5.90 -2.31
C VAL A 64 -0.41 -6.08 -1.02
N VAL A 65 0.93 -6.13 -1.13
CA VAL A 65 1.78 -5.92 0.04
C VAL A 65 1.54 -4.48 0.48
N THR A 66 0.88 -4.31 1.61
CA THR A 66 0.69 -3.00 2.23
C THR A 66 1.89 -2.78 3.15
N GLY A 67 2.85 -1.99 2.67
CA GLY A 67 4.14 -1.72 3.30
C GLY A 67 5.07 -1.08 2.27
N GLU A 68 6.05 -0.30 2.72
CA GLU A 68 7.04 0.31 1.81
C GLU A 68 7.67 -0.77 0.92
N PRO A 69 7.59 -0.67 -0.41
CA PRO A 69 8.43 -1.47 -1.30
C PRO A 69 9.88 -1.08 -1.00
N VAL A 70 10.56 -1.88 -0.18
CA VAL A 70 11.92 -1.54 0.23
C VAL A 70 12.87 -1.89 -0.91
N VAL A 71 13.10 -0.92 -1.81
CA VAL A 71 14.30 -0.92 -2.65
C VAL A 71 15.47 -0.76 -1.70
N ALA A 72 16.22 -1.84 -1.49
CA ALA A 72 17.38 -1.85 -0.61
C ALA A 72 18.54 -2.61 -1.23
N GLY A 73 19.74 -2.06 -1.05
CA GLY A 73 20.98 -2.58 -1.59
C GLY A 73 21.50 -1.75 -2.77
N ARG A 74 22.51 -2.29 -3.44
CA ARG A 74 23.16 -1.67 -4.59
C ARG A 74 22.52 -2.17 -5.88
N TYR A 75 22.33 -1.25 -6.82
CA TYR A 75 21.80 -1.52 -8.15
C TYR A 75 22.59 -0.73 -9.18
N ALA A 76 22.71 -1.23 -10.41
CA ALA A 76 23.39 -0.58 -11.50
C ALA A 76 22.49 -0.51 -12.75
N SER A 77 22.60 0.58 -13.50
CA SER A 77 22.04 0.69 -14.84
C SER A 77 23.14 0.43 -15.86
N ALA A 78 22.85 -0.38 -16.89
CA ALA A 78 23.82 -0.68 -17.95
C ALA A 78 24.27 0.54 -18.78
N GLY A 79 23.56 1.67 -18.69
CA GLY A 79 23.76 2.82 -19.57
C GLY A 79 23.16 2.61 -20.96
N SER A 80 23.24 3.63 -21.79
CA SER A 80 22.86 3.62 -23.21
C SER A 80 23.76 4.59 -23.98
N GLU A 81 23.62 4.66 -25.32
CA GLU A 81 24.37 5.62 -26.14
C GLU A 81 24.22 7.08 -25.68
N THR A 82 23.09 7.41 -25.05
CA THR A 82 22.78 8.77 -24.59
C THR A 82 22.87 8.94 -23.08
N GLN A 83 23.19 7.87 -22.33
CA GLN A 83 23.20 7.88 -20.88
C GLN A 83 24.36 7.05 -20.33
N ALA A 84 25.27 7.69 -19.61
CA ALA A 84 26.29 6.98 -18.88
C ALA A 84 25.67 5.98 -17.88
N PRO A 85 26.33 4.84 -17.61
CA PRO A 85 25.96 3.95 -16.50
C PRO A 85 25.93 4.72 -15.16
N LEU A 86 24.98 4.38 -14.30
CA LEU A 86 24.94 4.83 -12.91
C LEU A 86 24.75 3.64 -11.99
N ALA A 87 25.29 3.76 -10.78
CA ALA A 87 24.97 2.88 -9.68
C ALA A 87 24.22 3.67 -8.60
N ILE A 88 23.23 3.03 -7.99
CA ILE A 88 22.46 3.57 -6.88
C ILE A 88 22.57 2.61 -5.71
N HIS A 89 22.84 3.16 -4.54
CA HIS A 89 22.66 2.46 -3.27
C HIS A 89 21.39 2.98 -2.59
N ALA A 90 20.45 2.08 -2.32
CA ALA A 90 19.20 2.40 -1.64
C ALA A 90 19.23 1.82 -0.22
N GLU A 91 18.93 2.66 0.77
CA GLU A 91 18.83 2.29 2.17
C GLU A 91 17.69 3.08 2.83
N GLY A 92 16.62 2.38 3.22
CA GLY A 92 15.41 3.00 3.75
C GLY A 92 14.83 4.05 2.78
N GLY A 93 14.74 5.30 3.24
CA GLY A 93 14.27 6.42 2.43
C GLY A 93 15.33 7.09 1.55
N VAL A 94 16.60 6.69 1.67
CA VAL A 94 17.73 7.36 1.03
C VAL A 94 18.18 6.61 -0.23
N LEU A 95 18.36 7.36 -1.33
CA LEU A 95 18.98 6.87 -2.56
C LEU A 95 20.28 7.65 -2.78
N THR A 96 21.42 6.98 -2.71
CA THR A 96 22.73 7.55 -3.02
C THR A 96 23.12 7.17 -4.44
N VAL A 97 23.49 8.15 -5.24
CA VAL A 97 23.95 7.97 -6.62
C VAL A 97 25.47 7.96 -6.62
N GLU A 98 26.10 6.86 -7.02
CA GLU A 98 27.56 6.75 -6.99
C GLU A 98 28.22 7.74 -7.95
N GLY A 99 29.24 8.46 -7.47
CA GLY A 99 29.90 9.52 -8.23
C GLY A 99 29.09 10.83 -8.34
N ALA A 100 27.91 10.87 -7.73
CA ALA A 100 27.11 12.08 -7.51
C ALA A 100 26.71 12.14 -6.03
N GLY A 101 25.62 12.82 -5.68
CA GLY A 101 25.16 12.85 -4.29
C GLY A 101 23.91 12.03 -4.02
N ALA A 102 23.04 12.51 -3.15
CA ALA A 102 22.00 11.69 -2.51
C ALA A 102 20.63 12.35 -2.50
N LEU A 103 19.59 11.51 -2.46
CA LEU A 103 18.19 11.89 -2.33
C LEU A 103 17.62 11.30 -1.05
N THR A 104 16.89 12.11 -0.29
CA THR A 104 16.03 11.60 0.79
C THR A 104 14.59 11.65 0.34
N THR A 105 13.87 10.53 0.47
CA THR A 105 12.53 10.38 -0.08
C THR A 105 11.53 9.87 0.94
N ALA A 106 10.26 10.25 0.74
CA ALA A 106 9.13 9.75 1.51
C ALA A 106 8.07 9.15 0.57
N PRO A 107 7.41 8.05 0.94
CA PRO A 107 6.27 7.53 0.19
C PRO A 107 5.18 8.58 -0.01
N HIS A 108 4.54 8.59 -1.18
CA HIS A 108 3.40 9.47 -1.46
C HIS A 108 2.13 8.70 -1.81
N ARG A 109 2.19 7.86 -2.85
CA ARG A 109 1.05 7.01 -3.27
C ARG A 109 1.48 5.91 -4.23
N LEU A 110 0.60 4.95 -4.46
CA LEU A 110 0.70 3.96 -5.52
C LEU A 110 -0.24 4.33 -6.67
N VAL A 111 0.19 4.12 -7.92
CA VAL A 111 -0.62 4.33 -9.13
C VAL A 111 -0.44 3.16 -10.10
N ARG A 112 -1.31 3.04 -11.09
CA ARG A 112 -1.13 2.07 -12.19
C ARG A 112 -0.24 2.68 -13.26
N ALA A 113 0.57 1.87 -13.92
CA ALA A 113 1.41 2.32 -15.03
C ALA A 113 0.55 2.87 -16.19
N GLY A 114 -0.68 2.37 -16.36
CA GLY A 114 -1.65 2.93 -17.30
C GLY A 114 -2.11 4.36 -17.00
N ASP A 115 -1.89 4.87 -15.78
CA ASP A 115 -2.27 6.22 -15.39
C ASP A 115 -1.34 7.27 -16.03
N LYS A 116 -1.82 8.52 -16.10
CA LYS A 116 -1.07 9.65 -16.66
C LYS A 116 0.12 10.03 -15.77
N ALA A 117 1.30 10.10 -16.35
CA ALA A 117 2.52 10.66 -15.75
C ALA A 117 2.66 12.16 -16.07
N SER A 118 2.22 12.55 -17.25
CA SER A 118 2.09 13.93 -17.75
C SER A 118 0.72 14.12 -18.43
N ASP A 119 0.46 15.33 -18.91
CA ASP A 119 -0.65 15.61 -19.82
C ASP A 119 -0.62 14.71 -21.08
N ALA A 120 0.56 14.46 -21.62
CA ALA A 120 0.75 13.72 -22.86
C ALA A 120 0.89 12.21 -22.64
N ARG A 121 1.66 11.75 -21.64
CA ARG A 121 2.13 10.37 -21.56
C ARG A 121 1.70 9.65 -20.27
N THR A 122 1.55 8.33 -20.38
CA THR A 122 1.32 7.44 -19.23
C THR A 122 2.64 6.98 -18.63
N PHE A 123 2.62 6.53 -17.38
CA PHE A 123 3.81 5.95 -16.74
C PHE A 123 4.34 4.74 -17.53
N ALA A 124 3.45 3.89 -18.06
CA ALA A 124 3.79 2.73 -18.88
C ALA A 124 4.62 3.14 -20.10
N ARG A 125 4.21 4.21 -20.79
CA ARG A 125 4.92 4.72 -21.96
C ARG A 125 6.28 5.33 -21.61
N VAL A 126 6.37 6.08 -20.52
CA VAL A 126 7.61 6.77 -20.14
C VAL A 126 8.63 5.82 -19.53
N MET A 127 8.17 4.85 -18.74
CA MET A 127 9.02 3.91 -18.01
C MET A 127 9.27 2.60 -18.77
N GLY A 128 8.64 2.40 -19.94
CA GLY A 128 8.77 1.16 -20.70
C GLY A 128 8.23 -0.06 -19.94
N THR A 129 7.17 0.11 -19.16
CA THR A 129 6.58 -0.95 -18.33
C THR A 129 5.19 -1.38 -18.83
N PRO A 130 4.74 -2.61 -18.52
CA PRO A 130 3.37 -3.01 -18.84
C PRO A 130 2.34 -2.09 -18.17
N ALA A 131 1.24 -1.77 -18.85
CA ALA A 131 0.20 -0.87 -18.32
C ALA A 131 -0.44 -1.34 -16.99
N ALA A 132 -0.41 -2.65 -16.72
CA ALA A 132 -0.90 -3.24 -15.48
C ALA A 132 0.10 -3.17 -14.32
N ALA A 133 1.34 -2.73 -14.55
CA ALA A 133 2.35 -2.62 -13.49
C ALA A 133 1.94 -1.56 -12.45
N GLN A 134 2.36 -1.77 -11.21
CA GLN A 134 2.20 -0.78 -10.14
C GLN A 134 3.43 0.14 -10.12
N ILE A 135 3.18 1.44 -9.97
CA ILE A 135 4.22 2.46 -9.82
C ILE A 135 4.10 3.06 -8.42
N GLU A 136 5.20 3.07 -7.68
CA GLU A 136 5.30 3.83 -6.44
C GLU A 136 5.76 5.25 -6.73
N ILE A 137 5.01 6.23 -6.25
CA ILE A 137 5.37 7.63 -6.30
C ILE A 137 5.92 8.03 -4.95
N ARG A 138 7.14 8.58 -4.95
CA ARG A 138 7.82 9.09 -3.76
C ARG A 138 8.11 10.58 -3.92
N ARG A 139 7.95 11.33 -2.84
CA ARG A 139 8.38 12.73 -2.76
C ARG A 139 9.86 12.78 -2.42
N VAL A 140 10.61 13.59 -3.15
CA VAL A 140 11.97 13.96 -2.74
C VAL A 140 11.87 15.09 -1.73
N THR A 141 12.42 14.86 -0.55
CA THR A 141 12.43 15.80 0.58
C THR A 141 13.76 16.55 0.69
N ASP A 142 14.83 15.96 0.16
CA ASP A 142 16.17 16.55 0.06
C ASP A 142 16.86 15.97 -1.19
N ASP A 143 17.50 16.82 -1.99
CA ASP A 143 18.28 16.45 -3.18
C ASP A 143 19.65 17.15 -3.10
N ARG A 144 20.67 16.38 -2.77
CA ARG A 144 22.05 16.84 -2.66
C ARG A 144 22.80 16.42 -3.93
N ASP A 145 22.58 17.13 -5.04
CA ASP A 145 23.28 16.92 -6.32
C ASP A 145 23.18 15.48 -6.88
N SER A 146 21.96 14.91 -6.93
CA SER A 146 21.75 13.57 -7.49
C SER A 146 22.00 13.46 -9.00
N ARG A 147 21.94 14.59 -9.72
CA ARG A 147 22.11 14.72 -11.18
C ARG A 147 21.18 13.86 -12.05
N LEU A 148 20.16 13.23 -11.46
CA LEU A 148 19.24 12.33 -12.17
C LEU A 148 18.41 13.03 -13.25
N CYS A 149 18.23 14.36 -13.12
CA CYS A 149 17.54 15.21 -14.08
C CYS A 149 18.49 16.16 -14.84
N GLY A 150 19.71 15.74 -15.14
CA GLY A 150 20.68 16.57 -15.87
C GLY A 150 21.12 17.80 -15.06
N GLY A 151 21.32 17.61 -13.75
CA GLY A 151 21.71 18.67 -12.81
C GLY A 151 20.56 19.51 -12.25
N GLN A 152 19.33 19.33 -12.72
CA GLN A 152 18.16 19.99 -12.14
C GLN A 152 17.64 19.26 -10.90
N ALA A 153 17.11 20.03 -9.96
CA ALA A 153 16.55 19.50 -8.72
C ALA A 153 15.38 18.54 -8.99
N VAL A 154 15.45 17.37 -8.36
CA VAL A 154 14.42 16.33 -8.42
C VAL A 154 13.40 16.57 -7.31
N GLY A 155 12.11 16.56 -7.64
CA GLY A 155 11.02 16.69 -6.66
C GLY A 155 10.28 15.40 -6.38
N TRP A 156 10.28 14.47 -7.34
CA TRP A 156 9.53 13.23 -7.25
C TRP A 156 10.26 12.10 -7.96
N LEU A 157 10.03 10.89 -7.49
CA LEU A 157 10.46 9.66 -8.16
C LEU A 157 9.23 8.79 -8.46
N GLY A 158 9.17 8.24 -9.66
CA GLY A 158 8.35 7.08 -9.98
C GLY A 158 9.23 5.82 -9.97
N LEU A 159 8.80 4.80 -9.23
CA LEU A 159 9.49 3.52 -9.13
C LEU A 159 8.59 2.38 -9.62
N ALA A 160 9.05 1.64 -10.62
CA ALA A 160 8.45 0.37 -11.01
C ALA A 160 9.33 -0.76 -10.48
N VAL A 161 9.00 -1.30 -9.30
CA VAL A 161 9.82 -2.31 -8.62
C VAL A 161 9.54 -3.71 -9.19
N ARG A 162 10.61 -4.48 -9.41
CA ARG A 162 10.58 -5.88 -9.84
C ARG A 162 11.52 -6.74 -8.99
N ARG A 163 11.53 -8.06 -9.19
CA ARG A 163 12.27 -9.01 -8.33
C ARG A 163 13.78 -8.76 -8.30
N ASP A 164 14.36 -8.34 -9.41
CA ASP A 164 15.79 -8.22 -9.65
C ASP A 164 16.26 -6.77 -9.80
N GLY A 165 15.37 -5.80 -9.58
CA GLY A 165 15.64 -4.43 -9.98
C GLY A 165 14.44 -3.50 -9.89
N PHE A 166 14.57 -2.33 -10.51
CA PHE A 166 13.49 -1.38 -10.65
C PHE A 166 13.77 -0.42 -11.81
N VAL A 167 12.69 0.12 -12.39
CA VAL A 167 12.80 1.28 -13.28
C VAL A 167 12.57 2.54 -12.45
N LEU A 168 13.50 3.49 -12.56
CA LEU A 168 13.45 4.79 -11.92
C LEU A 168 13.08 5.86 -12.94
N MET A 169 12.04 6.64 -12.65
CA MET A 169 11.71 7.85 -13.41
C MET A 169 11.79 9.08 -12.49
N PRO A 170 12.85 9.88 -12.59
CA PRO A 170 12.95 11.14 -11.87
C PRO A 170 12.01 12.18 -12.49
N VAL A 171 11.47 13.07 -11.66
CA VAL A 171 10.65 14.20 -12.09
C VAL A 171 11.17 15.46 -11.42
N ARG A 172 11.39 16.51 -12.22
CA ARG A 172 11.86 17.82 -11.73
C ARG A 172 10.93 18.38 -10.65
N GLN A 173 11.45 19.27 -9.83
CA GLN A 173 10.71 19.93 -8.75
C GLN A 173 9.37 20.55 -9.21
N GLY A 174 8.36 20.56 -8.31
CA GLY A 174 7.00 21.06 -8.58
C GLY A 174 5.90 20.13 -8.03
N PRO A 175 4.65 20.22 -8.52
CA PRO A 175 3.55 19.33 -8.13
C PRO A 175 3.84 17.85 -8.43
N PRO A 176 3.15 16.90 -7.77
CA PRO A 176 3.29 15.47 -8.06
C PRO A 176 3.03 15.16 -9.54
N PRO A 177 3.74 14.17 -10.13
CA PRO A 177 3.47 13.74 -11.51
C PRO A 177 2.02 13.27 -11.67
N GLY A 178 1.43 13.48 -12.84
CA GLY A 178 0.01 13.25 -13.08
C GLY A 178 -0.48 13.93 -14.35
N ALA A 179 -1.79 13.85 -14.61
CA ALA A 179 -2.43 14.41 -15.82
C ALA A 179 -2.22 15.93 -16.03
N LEU A 180 -1.84 16.67 -14.98
CA LEU A 180 -1.56 18.11 -15.04
C LEU A 180 -0.07 18.44 -15.13
N THR A 181 0.80 17.43 -15.19
CA THR A 181 2.25 17.64 -15.29
C THR A 181 2.63 17.87 -16.74
N ASN A 182 3.35 18.96 -17.00
CA ASN A 182 4.00 19.16 -18.30
C ASN A 182 5.07 18.08 -18.51
N ASP A 183 5.06 17.49 -19.70
CA ASP A 183 5.95 16.43 -20.13
C ASP A 183 7.46 16.72 -19.95
N GLU A 184 7.88 17.97 -20.09
CA GLU A 184 9.27 18.44 -19.92
C GLU A 184 9.79 18.29 -18.47
N ARG A 185 8.90 18.10 -17.49
CA ARG A 185 9.31 17.81 -16.11
C ARG A 185 9.73 16.36 -15.93
N LEU A 186 9.32 15.45 -16.83
CA LEU A 186 9.69 14.04 -16.75
C LEU A 186 11.12 13.87 -17.26
N CYS A 187 12.00 13.37 -16.40
CA CYS A 187 13.36 13.04 -16.78
C CYS A 187 13.41 11.62 -17.35
N ALA A 188 14.49 11.32 -18.07
CA ALA A 188 14.64 10.02 -18.71
C ALA A 188 14.60 8.89 -17.66
N ALA A 189 13.71 7.92 -17.89
CA ALA A 189 13.63 6.73 -17.05
C ALA A 189 14.87 5.87 -17.25
N ARG A 190 15.31 5.21 -16.18
CA ARG A 190 16.49 4.34 -16.17
C ARG A 190 16.16 3.02 -15.52
N ASP A 191 16.65 1.96 -16.14
CA ASP A 191 16.48 0.62 -15.64
C ASP A 191 17.68 0.20 -14.79
N PHE A 192 17.42 -0.31 -13.58
CA PHE A 192 18.42 -0.73 -12.61
C PHE A 192 18.24 -2.19 -12.26
N SER A 193 19.33 -2.95 -12.24
CA SER A 193 19.40 -4.35 -11.77
C SER A 193 20.42 -4.49 -10.65
N ARG A 194 20.29 -5.52 -9.82
CA ARG A 194 21.32 -5.86 -8.82
C ARG A 194 22.64 -6.27 -9.44
#